data_AF-M6UC82-F1
#
_entry.id   AF-M6UC82-F1
#
_cell.length_a   1.000
_cell.length_b   1.000
_cell.length_c   1.000
_cell.angle_alpha   90.00
_cell.angle_beta   90.00
_cell.angle_gamma   90.00
#
_symmetry.space_group_name_H-M   'P 1'
#
loop_
_entity.id
_entity.type
_entity.pdbx_description
1 polymer ?
#
loop_
_entity_poly.entity_id
_entity_poly.type
_entity_poly.pdbx_seq_one_letter_code
_entity_poly.pdbx_strand_id
1 'polypeptide(L)'
;MNKKILYSILLIFLCSSVCLLFLKEEKVSKNDSSESIKLSNGLSRSTIIREEDSLFESGNFLNFTESEDLSFTKETSETTLSKNGYSILSPEEKDRIRKEVIQRLKSFADRFPNNSLIPRELTKEQEDKRKKDEERMFAVRTALLEGREVARPEMEFYLDSKIKKTEDMVEILEYSIKFFQDSRKNDQGSSLKLMEERLVSLRKSTEELVVAKKKLEIP
;
A
#
# COMPACT_ATOMS: atom_id res chain seq x y z
N MET A 1 -27.33 54.08 -25.10
CA MET A 1 -27.59 52.94 -24.19
C MET A 1 -27.96 53.50 -22.82
N ASN A 2 -29.13 53.16 -22.27
CA ASN A 2 -29.58 53.77 -21.01
C ASN A 2 -28.64 53.38 -19.88
N LYS A 3 -28.08 54.38 -19.16
CA LYS A 3 -27.12 54.16 -18.06
C LYS A 3 -27.65 53.14 -17.04
N LYS A 4 -28.97 53.10 -16.82
CA LYS A 4 -29.67 52.11 -15.97
C LYS A 4 -29.48 50.65 -16.42
N ILE A 5 -29.47 50.39 -17.72
CA ILE A 5 -29.25 49.05 -18.29
C ILE A 5 -27.79 48.63 -18.07
N LEU A 6 -26.87 49.57 -18.23
CA LEU A 6 -25.43 49.32 -18.06
C LEU A 6 -25.08 48.99 -16.60
N TYR A 7 -25.68 49.72 -15.64
CA TYR A 7 -25.53 49.40 -14.21
C TYR A 7 -26.19 48.07 -13.81
N SER A 8 -27.31 47.70 -14.44
CA SER A 8 -27.97 46.41 -14.19
C SER A 8 -27.12 45.23 -14.65
N ILE A 9 -26.49 45.32 -15.83
CA ILE A 9 -25.58 44.28 -16.33
C ILE A 9 -24.35 44.17 -15.43
N LEU A 10 -23.77 45.30 -15.01
CA LEU A 10 -22.61 45.31 -14.11
C LEU A 10 -22.93 44.66 -12.76
N LEU A 11 -24.11 44.92 -12.21
CA LEU A 11 -24.56 44.36 -10.93
C LEU A 11 -24.75 42.83 -11.02
N ILE A 12 -25.33 42.33 -12.13
CA ILE A 12 -25.48 40.90 -12.37
C ILE A 12 -24.10 40.22 -12.50
N PHE A 13 -23.16 40.85 -13.20
CA PHE A 13 -21.81 40.31 -13.36
C PHE A 13 -21.05 40.28 -12.01
N LEU A 14 -21.22 41.30 -11.17
CA LEU A 14 -20.63 41.36 -9.84
C LEU A 14 -21.23 40.32 -8.88
N CYS A 15 -22.55 40.16 -8.87
CA CYS A 15 -23.21 39.09 -8.10
C CYS A 15 -22.78 37.70 -8.60
N SER A 16 -22.67 37.51 -9.91
CA SER A 16 -22.22 36.24 -10.49
C SER A 16 -20.78 35.92 -10.13
N SER A 17 -19.87 36.91 -10.12
CA SER A 17 -18.47 36.67 -9.75
C SER A 17 -18.31 36.34 -8.27
N VAL A 18 -19.08 37.00 -7.39
CA VAL A 18 -19.11 36.69 -5.95
C VAL A 18 -19.70 35.30 -5.72
N CYS A 19 -20.79 34.93 -6.40
CA CYS A 19 -21.33 33.58 -6.35
C CYS A 19 -20.31 32.54 -6.83
N LEU A 20 -19.55 32.81 -7.89
CA LEU A 20 -18.49 31.92 -8.37
C LEU A 20 -17.34 31.78 -7.37
N LEU A 21 -17.03 32.81 -6.57
CA LEU A 21 -16.03 32.72 -5.50
C LEU A 21 -16.52 31.83 -4.34
N PHE A 22 -17.78 31.98 -3.92
CA PHE A 22 -18.38 31.08 -2.91
C PHE A 22 -18.54 29.64 -3.42
N LEU A 23 -18.93 29.44 -4.69
CA LEU A 23 -18.95 28.11 -5.33
C LEU A 23 -17.54 27.53 -5.53
N LYS A 24 -16.50 28.38 -5.61
CA LYS A 24 -15.10 27.94 -5.68
C LYS A 24 -14.56 27.58 -4.30
N GLU A 25 -15.00 28.24 -3.23
CA GLU A 25 -14.74 27.80 -1.85
C GLU A 25 -15.50 26.52 -1.49
N GLU A 26 -16.73 26.34 -1.98
CA GLU A 26 -17.50 25.10 -1.77
C GLU A 26 -16.95 23.91 -2.59
N LYS A 27 -16.16 24.19 -3.65
CA LYS A 27 -15.37 23.18 -4.37
C LYS A 27 -14.00 22.89 -3.76
N VAL A 28 -13.58 23.63 -2.73
CA VAL A 28 -12.28 23.41 -2.05
C VAL A 28 -12.45 22.86 -0.63
N SER A 29 -13.68 22.72 -0.12
CA SER A 29 -13.97 22.01 1.13
C SER A 29 -14.75 20.72 0.89
N LYS A 30 -14.12 19.77 0.21
CA LYS A 30 -14.36 18.35 0.48
C LYS A 30 -13.03 17.73 0.84
N ASN A 31 -12.90 17.41 2.12
CA ASN A 31 -12.02 16.37 2.63
C ASN A 31 -12.39 15.01 2.01
N ASP A 32 -12.27 14.86 0.70
CA ASP A 32 -12.25 13.56 0.05
C ASP A 32 -10.81 13.08 0.09
N SER A 33 -10.51 12.42 1.21
CA SER A 33 -9.39 11.50 1.36
C SER A 33 -9.14 10.75 0.04
N SER A 34 -7.97 10.98 -0.54
CA SER A 34 -7.41 10.29 -1.72
C SER A 34 -7.37 8.76 -1.59
N GLU A 35 -7.70 8.23 -0.41
CA GLU A 35 -7.84 6.82 -0.06
C GLU A 35 -8.81 6.02 -0.95
N SER A 36 -9.69 6.68 -1.73
CA SER A 36 -10.81 6.03 -2.44
C SER A 36 -10.90 6.28 -3.95
N ILE A 37 -9.86 6.83 -4.60
CA ILE A 37 -9.88 6.98 -6.07
C ILE A 37 -9.83 5.58 -6.71
N LYS A 38 -10.98 5.10 -7.17
CA LYS A 38 -11.08 3.89 -8.00
C LYS A 38 -10.46 4.17 -9.36
N LEU A 39 -9.53 3.34 -9.75
CA LEU A 39 -8.91 3.36 -11.07
C LEU A 39 -9.83 2.71 -12.10
N SER A 40 -9.52 2.88 -13.38
CA SER A 40 -10.30 2.32 -14.50
C SER A 40 -10.45 0.80 -14.45
N ASN A 41 -9.52 0.11 -13.80
CA ASN A 41 -9.52 -1.33 -13.55
C ASN A 41 -10.43 -1.76 -12.37
N GLY A 42 -11.09 -0.82 -11.68
CA GLY A 42 -11.98 -1.08 -10.57
C GLY A 42 -11.31 -1.28 -9.20
N LEU A 43 -9.98 -1.26 -9.14
CA LEU A 43 -9.21 -1.26 -7.89
C LEU A 43 -8.98 0.17 -7.40
N SER A 44 -8.96 0.38 -6.09
CA SER A 44 -8.55 1.62 -5.48
C SER A 44 -7.05 1.83 -5.67
N ARG A 45 -6.67 3.09 -5.89
CA ARG A 45 -5.26 3.48 -6.00
C ARG A 45 -4.47 3.11 -4.73
N SER A 46 -5.09 3.24 -3.55
CA SER A 46 -4.51 2.86 -2.27
C SER A 46 -4.20 1.36 -2.19
N THR A 47 -5.09 0.49 -2.68
CA THR A 47 -4.83 -0.95 -2.79
C THR A 47 -3.66 -1.24 -3.71
N ILE A 48 -3.52 -0.57 -4.86
CA ILE A 48 -2.41 -0.82 -5.78
C ILE A 48 -1.06 -0.33 -5.22
N ILE A 49 -1.04 0.86 -4.61
CA ILE A 49 0.18 1.48 -4.07
C ILE A 49 0.67 0.78 -2.80
N ARG A 50 -0.25 0.17 -2.04
CA ARG A 50 0.09 -0.55 -0.82
C ARG A 50 1.26 -1.51 -1.07
N GLU A 51 2.26 -1.39 -0.21
CA GLU A 51 3.39 -2.31 -0.14
C GLU A 51 3.04 -3.47 0.80
N GLU A 52 3.30 -4.68 0.33
CA GLU A 52 3.11 -5.92 1.08
C GLU A 52 4.45 -6.63 1.31
N ASP A 53 5.45 -5.84 1.71
CA ASP A 53 6.81 -6.31 1.91
C ASP A 53 6.98 -6.96 3.29
N SER A 54 8.04 -7.76 3.42
CA SER A 54 8.39 -8.45 4.65
C SER A 54 8.78 -7.47 5.77
N LEU A 55 8.27 -7.71 6.98
CA LEU A 55 8.68 -7.02 8.21
C LEU A 55 10.19 -7.18 8.49
N PHE A 56 10.81 -8.23 7.98
CA PHE A 56 12.20 -8.58 8.26
C PHE A 56 13.19 -7.94 7.27
N GLU A 57 12.71 -7.34 6.18
CA GLU A 57 13.55 -6.80 5.10
C GLU A 57 13.31 -5.30 4.85
N SER A 58 12.05 -4.82 4.79
CA SER A 58 11.75 -3.47 4.28
C SER A 58 11.35 -2.44 5.34
N GLY A 59 11.04 -2.86 6.58
CA GLY A 59 10.58 -1.97 7.64
C GLY A 59 9.22 -1.28 7.38
N ASN A 60 8.64 -1.41 6.18
CA ASN A 60 7.40 -0.78 5.76
C ASN A 60 6.14 -1.59 6.12
N PHE A 61 6.28 -2.76 6.77
CA PHE A 61 5.17 -3.68 7.07
C PHE A 61 4.03 -3.07 7.91
N LEU A 62 4.37 -2.19 8.87
CA LEU A 62 3.41 -1.43 9.68
C LEU A 62 3.24 0.02 9.20
N ASN A 63 3.71 0.34 8.01
CA ASN A 63 3.57 1.68 7.45
C ASN A 63 2.20 1.84 6.76
N PHE A 64 1.50 2.92 7.08
CA PHE A 64 0.19 3.28 6.54
C PHE A 64 0.18 4.64 5.84
N THR A 65 1.26 5.44 5.99
CA THR A 65 1.31 6.81 5.47
C THR A 65 1.65 6.89 3.98
N GLU A 66 2.11 5.80 3.36
CA GLU A 66 2.39 5.73 1.91
C GLU A 66 1.13 5.65 1.02
N SER A 67 -0.04 6.03 1.53
CA SER A 67 -1.19 6.40 0.67
C SER A 67 -1.05 7.80 0.07
N GLU A 68 -0.12 8.62 0.55
CA GLU A 68 0.09 9.99 0.12
C GLU A 68 1.50 10.14 -0.45
N ASP A 69 1.58 10.75 -1.64
CA ASP A 69 2.82 11.21 -2.29
C ASP A 69 3.74 10.17 -2.96
N LEU A 70 3.20 9.37 -3.87
CA LEU A 70 3.95 9.05 -5.10
C LEU A 70 3.81 10.21 -6.09
N SER A 71 4.34 11.38 -5.72
CA SER A 71 4.95 12.25 -6.72
C SER A 71 6.26 11.58 -7.11
N PHE A 72 6.53 11.46 -8.40
CA PHE A 72 7.76 10.89 -8.92
C PHE A 72 8.92 11.90 -8.72
N THR A 73 9.18 12.25 -7.46
CA THR A 73 10.26 13.14 -7.05
C THR A 73 10.90 12.56 -5.81
N LYS A 74 12.05 11.95 -6.04
CA LYS A 74 13.03 11.58 -5.04
C LYS A 74 13.43 12.86 -4.31
N GLU A 75 12.91 13.10 -3.11
CA GLU A 75 13.59 13.86 -2.04
C GLU A 75 12.77 13.94 -0.74
N THR A 76 13.36 13.34 0.30
CA THR A 76 13.38 13.76 1.71
C THR A 76 12.05 14.03 2.42
N SER A 77 11.65 13.08 3.26
CA SER A 77 11.03 13.40 4.55
C SER A 77 11.54 12.45 5.63
N GLU A 78 12.11 13.07 6.65
CA GLU A 78 12.81 12.46 7.77
C GLU A 78 11.81 11.75 8.70
N THR A 79 11.98 10.44 8.85
CA THR A 79 11.71 9.77 10.13
C THR A 79 12.87 8.82 10.36
N THR A 80 13.74 9.25 11.26
CA THR A 80 14.94 8.58 11.72
C THR A 80 14.57 7.34 12.54
N LEU A 81 14.28 6.24 11.85
CA LEU A 81 14.51 4.90 12.40
C LEU A 81 15.23 4.05 11.35
N SER A 82 16.55 4.15 11.32
CA SER A 82 17.47 3.17 10.72
C SER A 82 17.23 2.73 9.26
N LYS A 83 16.55 3.52 8.41
CA LYS A 83 16.27 3.15 7.01
C LYS A 83 17.51 3.14 6.09
N ASN A 84 18.63 3.71 6.54
CA ASN A 84 19.84 3.86 5.72
C ASN A 84 20.93 2.82 6.01
N GLY A 85 20.88 2.10 7.14
CA GLY A 85 21.96 1.21 7.56
C GLY A 85 22.11 0.00 6.63
N TYR A 86 21.02 -0.73 6.37
CA TYR A 86 21.04 -1.95 5.56
C TYR A 86 21.32 -1.68 4.08
N SER A 87 20.76 -0.60 3.53
CA SER A 87 20.88 -0.23 2.11
C SER A 87 22.33 0.07 1.70
N ILE A 88 23.13 0.63 2.62
CA ILE A 88 24.54 1.02 2.42
C ILE A 88 25.52 -0.17 2.53
N LEU A 89 25.08 -1.30 3.10
CA LEU A 89 25.93 -2.48 3.31
C LEU A 89 26.39 -3.11 1.99
N SER A 90 27.58 -3.73 2.04
CA SER A 90 28.06 -4.54 0.94
C SER A 90 27.16 -5.76 0.71
N PRO A 91 27.15 -6.36 -0.49
CA PRO A 91 26.40 -7.59 -0.75
C PRO A 91 26.74 -8.72 0.23
N GLU A 92 28.02 -8.85 0.60
CA GLU A 92 28.50 -9.87 1.53
C GLU A 92 27.97 -9.65 2.95
N GLU A 93 27.89 -8.40 3.40
CA GLU A 93 27.31 -8.04 4.70
C GLU A 93 25.79 -8.27 4.71
N LYS A 94 25.10 -7.93 3.62
CA LYS A 94 23.66 -8.21 3.45
C LYS A 94 23.37 -9.70 3.52
N ASP A 95 24.18 -10.51 2.84
CA ASP A 95 24.07 -11.97 2.85
C ASP A 95 24.34 -12.56 4.24
N ARG A 96 25.34 -12.04 4.96
CA ARG A 96 25.62 -12.46 6.34
C ARG A 96 24.43 -12.17 7.27
N ILE A 97 23.91 -10.94 7.22
CA ILE A 97 22.77 -10.53 8.04
C ILE A 97 21.54 -11.37 7.67
N ARG A 98 21.30 -11.60 6.38
CA ARG A 98 20.18 -12.43 5.92
C ARG A 98 20.26 -13.84 6.48
N LYS A 99 21.42 -14.50 6.40
CA LYS A 99 21.62 -15.84 6.98
C LYS A 99 21.38 -15.86 8.48
N GLU A 100 21.87 -14.85 9.19
CA GLU A 100 21.66 -14.72 10.63
C GLU A 100 20.17 -14.54 10.98
N VAL A 101 19.45 -13.70 10.24
CA VAL A 101 18.01 -13.50 10.40
C VAL A 101 17.24 -14.79 10.13
N ILE A 102 17.54 -15.51 9.05
CA ILE A 102 16.94 -16.81 8.72
C ILE A 102 17.17 -17.81 9.87
N GLN A 103 18.39 -17.89 10.40
CA GLN A 103 18.70 -18.80 11.50
C GLN A 103 17.92 -18.45 12.76
N ARG A 104 17.81 -17.16 13.11
CA ARG A 104 17.06 -16.69 14.28
C ARG A 104 15.56 -16.93 14.14
N LEU A 105 15.02 -16.80 12.92
CA LEU A 105 13.59 -16.94 12.63
C LEU A 105 13.17 -18.36 12.28
N LYS A 106 14.09 -19.33 12.24
CA LYS A 106 13.78 -20.70 11.83
C LYS A 106 12.57 -21.30 12.57
N SER A 107 12.51 -21.16 13.89
CA SER A 107 11.39 -21.66 14.70
C SER A 107 10.06 -20.95 14.43
N PHE A 108 10.12 -19.66 14.04
CA PHE A 108 8.95 -18.89 13.64
C PHE A 108 8.49 -19.32 12.24
N ALA A 109 9.44 -19.47 11.31
CA ALA A 109 9.19 -20.00 9.97
C ALA A 109 8.56 -21.40 10.03
N ASP A 110 9.01 -22.28 10.92
CA ASP A 110 8.43 -23.61 11.07
C ASP A 110 6.95 -23.58 11.53
N ARG A 111 6.51 -22.53 12.23
CA ARG A 111 5.10 -22.34 12.61
C ARG A 111 4.22 -21.87 11.44
N PHE A 112 4.82 -21.20 10.47
CA PHE A 112 4.12 -20.53 9.37
C PHE A 112 4.61 -21.03 8.00
N PRO A 113 4.57 -22.34 7.73
CA PRO A 113 5.27 -22.96 6.59
C PRO A 113 4.89 -22.38 5.22
N ASN A 114 3.66 -21.86 5.09
CA ASN A 114 3.15 -21.31 3.84
C ASN A 114 3.33 -19.79 3.71
N ASN A 115 3.88 -19.12 4.72
CA ASN A 115 4.04 -17.68 4.73
C ASN A 115 5.31 -17.27 3.98
N SER A 116 5.12 -16.53 2.88
CA SER A 116 6.19 -16.11 1.98
C SER A 116 6.97 -14.89 2.49
N LEU A 117 6.43 -14.17 3.47
CA LEU A 117 7.05 -12.96 4.02
C LEU A 117 8.08 -13.28 5.11
N ILE A 118 8.15 -14.52 5.60
CA ILE A 118 9.14 -14.92 6.60
C ILE A 118 10.40 -15.42 5.87
N PRO A 119 11.58 -14.81 6.13
CA PRO A 119 12.83 -15.22 5.52
C PRO A 119 13.13 -16.71 5.73
N ARG A 120 13.48 -17.39 4.64
CA ARG A 120 13.91 -18.80 4.63
C ARG A 120 15.08 -18.99 3.68
N GLU A 121 15.78 -20.11 3.86
CA GLU A 121 16.72 -20.58 2.85
C GLU A 121 15.95 -20.97 1.59
N LEU A 122 16.31 -20.34 0.48
CA LEU A 122 15.78 -20.64 -0.85
C LEU A 122 16.89 -21.23 -1.69
N THR A 123 16.53 -22.14 -2.59
CA THR A 123 17.43 -22.59 -3.66
C THR A 123 17.66 -21.45 -4.66
N LYS A 124 18.75 -21.52 -5.44
CA LYS A 124 19.06 -20.49 -6.45
C LYS A 124 17.92 -20.34 -7.46
N GLU A 125 17.32 -21.46 -7.85
CA GLU A 125 16.19 -21.50 -8.78
C GLU A 125 14.95 -20.79 -8.20
N GLN A 126 14.69 -20.95 -6.90
CA GLN A 126 13.59 -20.27 -6.22
C GLN A 126 13.85 -18.77 -6.05
N GLU A 127 15.10 -18.39 -5.79
CA GLU A 127 15.49 -16.98 -5.68
C GLU A 127 15.37 -16.25 -7.02
N ASP A 128 15.84 -16.88 -8.11
CA ASP A 128 15.68 -16.37 -9.47
C ASP A 128 14.20 -16.24 -9.86
N LYS A 129 13.38 -17.23 -9.48
CA LYS A 129 11.93 -17.15 -9.69
C LYS A 129 11.32 -15.99 -8.92
N ARG A 130 11.65 -15.84 -7.63
CA ARG A 130 11.15 -14.74 -6.79
C ARG A 130 11.48 -13.38 -7.40
N LYS A 131 12.72 -13.19 -7.86
CA LYS A 131 13.14 -11.94 -8.52
C LYS A 131 12.34 -11.66 -9.79
N LYS A 132 12.13 -12.66 -10.64
CA LYS A 132 11.28 -12.53 -11.85
C LYS A 132 9.84 -12.20 -11.50
N ASP A 133 9.29 -12.85 -10.48
CA ASP A 133 7.93 -12.61 -10.01
C ASP A 133 7.80 -11.17 -9.45
N GLU A 134 8.80 -10.66 -8.75
CA GLU A 134 8.86 -9.25 -8.28
C GLU A 134 8.93 -8.25 -9.44
N GLU A 135 9.78 -8.49 -10.44
CA GLU A 135 9.85 -7.66 -11.66
C GLU A 135 8.51 -7.64 -12.41
N ARG A 136 7.87 -8.81 -12.52
CA ARG A 136 6.54 -8.96 -13.14
C ARG A 136 5.47 -8.20 -12.38
N MET A 137 5.45 -8.32 -11.05
CA MET A 137 4.54 -7.57 -10.18
C MET A 137 4.71 -6.05 -10.35
N PHE A 138 5.96 -5.58 -10.40
CA PHE A 138 6.27 -4.17 -10.58
C PHE A 138 5.80 -3.64 -11.94
N ALA A 139 5.97 -4.41 -13.01
CA ALA A 139 5.51 -4.06 -14.35
C ALA A 139 3.98 -3.91 -14.40
N VAL A 140 3.25 -4.88 -13.84
CA VAL A 140 1.78 -4.82 -13.77
C VAL A 140 1.32 -3.64 -12.93
N ARG A 141 1.89 -3.44 -11.74
CA ARG A 141 1.59 -2.30 -10.86
C ARG A 141 1.74 -0.97 -11.59
N THR A 142 2.85 -0.77 -12.29
CA THR A 142 3.10 0.46 -13.06
C THR A 142 2.06 0.67 -14.15
N ALA A 143 1.74 -0.37 -14.93
CA ALA A 143 0.71 -0.29 -15.96
C ALA A 143 -0.67 0.08 -15.38
N LEU A 144 -1.05 -0.51 -14.23
CA LEU A 144 -2.32 -0.20 -13.57
C LEU A 144 -2.39 1.25 -13.05
N LEU A 145 -1.29 1.78 -12.51
CA LEU A 145 -1.21 3.17 -12.03
C LEU A 145 -1.25 4.18 -13.17
N GLU A 146 -0.68 3.83 -14.32
CA GLU A 146 -0.74 4.63 -15.55
C GLU A 146 -2.08 4.51 -16.29
N GLY A 147 -2.99 3.65 -15.81
CA GLY A 147 -4.27 3.38 -16.46
C GLY A 147 -4.16 2.59 -17.77
N ARG A 148 -3.02 1.93 -18.01
CA ARG A 148 -2.81 1.05 -19.15
C ARG A 148 -3.56 -0.27 -18.97
N GLU A 149 -3.97 -0.85 -20.09
CA GLU A 149 -4.57 -2.17 -20.12
C GLU A 149 -3.52 -3.25 -19.79
N VAL A 150 -3.92 -4.20 -18.95
CA VAL A 150 -3.08 -5.34 -18.54
C VAL A 150 -3.74 -6.61 -19.04
N ALA A 151 -2.96 -7.46 -19.72
CA ALA A 151 -3.47 -8.72 -20.23
C ALA A 151 -4.03 -9.60 -19.09
N ARG A 152 -5.12 -10.32 -19.35
CA ARG A 152 -5.81 -11.14 -18.34
C ARG A 152 -4.88 -12.07 -17.53
N PRO A 153 -3.93 -12.82 -18.15
CA PRO A 153 -3.02 -13.68 -17.38
C PRO A 153 -2.06 -12.91 -16.45
N GLU A 154 -1.68 -11.69 -16.85
CA GLU A 154 -0.83 -10.81 -16.04
C GLU A 154 -1.60 -10.22 -14.86
N MET A 155 -2.85 -9.83 -15.11
CA MET A 155 -3.74 -9.35 -14.06
C MET A 155 -4.06 -10.46 -13.05
N GLU A 156 -4.35 -11.68 -13.52
CA GLU A 156 -4.62 -12.83 -12.64
C GLU A 156 -3.42 -13.14 -11.74
N PHE A 157 -2.22 -13.23 -12.32
CA PHE A 157 -0.98 -13.38 -11.56
C PHE A 157 -0.80 -12.27 -10.52
N TYR A 158 -1.04 -11.02 -10.91
CA TYR A 158 -0.88 -9.88 -10.02
C TYR A 158 -1.84 -9.93 -8.83
N LEU A 159 -3.13 -10.20 -9.08
CA LEU A 159 -4.13 -10.31 -8.02
C LEU A 159 -3.84 -11.49 -7.10
N ASP A 160 -3.49 -12.65 -7.63
CA ASP A 160 -3.17 -13.83 -6.82
C ASP A 160 -1.97 -13.59 -5.92
N SER A 161 -0.91 -13.01 -6.48
CA SER A 161 0.29 -12.67 -5.73
C SER A 161 0.00 -11.65 -4.63
N LYS A 162 -0.82 -10.63 -4.92
CA LYS A 162 -1.14 -9.57 -3.95
C LYS A 162 -2.09 -10.06 -2.86
N ILE A 163 -3.06 -10.90 -3.19
CA ILE A 163 -3.92 -11.60 -2.22
C ILE A 163 -3.04 -12.44 -1.29
N LYS A 164 -2.16 -13.28 -1.85
CA LYS A 164 -1.28 -14.15 -1.06
C LYS A 164 -0.39 -13.37 -0.11
N LYS A 165 0.24 -12.28 -0.58
CA LYS A 165 1.07 -11.42 0.28
C LYS A 165 0.24 -10.77 1.39
N THR A 166 -0.98 -10.31 1.08
CA THR A 166 -1.85 -9.69 2.08
C THR A 166 -2.31 -10.71 3.14
N GLU A 167 -2.65 -11.93 2.73
CA GLU A 167 -2.97 -13.05 3.64
C GLU A 167 -1.78 -13.38 4.56
N ASP A 168 -0.57 -13.39 4.01
CA ASP A 168 0.65 -13.62 4.79
C ASP A 168 0.91 -12.51 5.83
N MET A 169 0.64 -11.25 5.48
CA MET A 169 0.71 -10.14 6.44
C MET A 169 -0.34 -10.30 7.55
N VAL A 170 -1.57 -10.65 7.19
CA VAL A 170 -2.68 -10.87 8.13
C VAL A 170 -2.33 -11.96 9.12
N GLU A 171 -1.78 -13.10 8.66
CA GLU A 171 -1.38 -14.22 9.52
C GLU A 171 -0.32 -13.78 10.56
N ILE A 172 0.70 -13.04 10.13
CA ILE A 172 1.75 -12.51 11.03
C ILE A 172 1.14 -11.53 12.05
N LEU A 173 0.25 -10.65 11.62
CA LEU A 173 -0.38 -9.65 12.50
C LEU A 173 -1.30 -10.30 13.53
N GLU A 174 -2.14 -11.25 13.11
CA GLU A 174 -3.04 -11.95 14.02
C GLU A 174 -2.28 -12.72 15.10
N TYR A 175 -1.21 -13.41 14.71
CA TYR A 175 -0.32 -14.06 15.67
C TYR A 175 0.29 -13.06 16.64
N SER A 176 0.80 -11.95 16.13
CA SER A 176 1.48 -10.95 16.93
C SER A 176 0.51 -10.25 17.91
N ILE A 177 -0.73 -9.94 17.48
CA ILE A 177 -1.78 -9.38 18.34
C ILE A 177 -2.09 -10.35 19.50
N LYS A 178 -2.32 -11.63 19.20
CA LYS A 178 -2.58 -12.67 20.22
C LYS A 178 -1.43 -12.75 21.22
N PHE A 179 -0.19 -12.81 20.71
CA PHE A 179 1.00 -12.85 21.54
C PHE A 179 1.10 -11.65 22.50
N PHE A 180 0.80 -10.44 22.02
CA PHE A 180 0.83 -9.24 22.87
C PHE A 180 -0.29 -9.22 23.91
N GLN A 181 -1.50 -9.60 23.53
CA GLN A 181 -2.65 -9.72 24.44
C GLN A 181 -2.38 -10.72 25.57
N ASP A 182 -1.81 -11.88 25.24
CA ASP A 182 -1.48 -12.93 26.22
C ASP A 182 -0.35 -12.50 27.17
N SER A 183 0.54 -11.61 26.72
CA SER A 183 1.71 -11.17 27.50
C SER A 183 1.39 -10.19 28.65
N ARG A 184 0.15 -9.68 28.77
CA ARG A 184 -0.34 -8.74 29.80
C ARG A 184 0.62 -7.58 30.14
N LYS A 185 1.38 -7.07 29.17
CA LYS A 185 2.21 -5.88 29.37
C LYS A 185 1.36 -4.63 29.17
N ASN A 186 1.01 -3.96 30.27
CA ASN A 186 0.11 -2.79 30.34
C ASN A 186 0.52 -1.56 29.49
N ASP A 187 1.69 -1.58 28.84
CA ASP A 187 2.25 -0.43 28.11
C ASP A 187 2.14 -0.56 26.57
N GLN A 188 1.41 -1.56 26.07
CA GLN A 188 1.35 -1.89 24.64
C GLN A 188 0.10 -1.38 23.92
N GLY A 189 -0.76 -0.60 24.58
CA GLY A 189 -2.06 -0.19 24.04
C GLY A 189 -1.96 0.54 22.69
N SER A 190 -0.95 1.39 22.49
CA SER A 190 -0.74 2.11 21.23
C SER A 190 -0.27 1.20 20.08
N SER A 191 0.65 0.27 20.36
CA SER A 191 1.17 -0.66 19.34
C SER A 191 0.12 -1.69 18.94
N LEU A 192 -0.65 -2.19 19.90
CA LEU A 192 -1.74 -3.14 19.65
C LEU A 192 -2.83 -2.49 18.80
N LYS A 193 -3.21 -1.25 19.12
CA LYS A 193 -4.18 -0.49 18.32
C LYS A 193 -3.71 -0.30 16.88
N LEU A 194 -2.44 0.07 16.68
CA LEU A 194 -1.85 0.21 15.34
C LEU A 194 -1.92 -1.10 14.54
N MET A 195 -1.64 -2.23 15.17
CA MET A 195 -1.71 -3.55 14.53
C MET A 195 -3.15 -3.95 14.17
N GLU A 196 -4.12 -3.65 15.04
CA GLU A 196 -5.54 -3.87 14.77
C GLU A 196 -6.03 -2.99 13.61
N GLU A 197 -5.65 -1.72 13.57
CA GLU A 197 -5.92 -0.82 12.44
C GLU A 197 -5.29 -1.37 11.15
N ARG A 198 -4.09 -1.98 11.22
CA ARG A 198 -3.45 -2.64 10.06
C ARG A 198 -4.26 -3.80 9.57
N LEU A 199 -4.69 -4.65 10.48
CA LEU A 199 -5.47 -5.83 10.18
C LEU A 199 -6.77 -5.48 9.47
N VAL A 200 -7.49 -4.46 9.94
CA VAL A 200 -8.72 -3.97 9.30
C VAL A 200 -8.45 -3.44 7.90
N SER A 201 -7.40 -2.62 7.74
CA SER A 201 -7.02 -2.05 6.45
C SER A 201 -6.63 -3.12 5.43
N LEU A 202 -5.88 -4.14 5.85
CA LEU A 202 -5.49 -5.27 4.99
C LEU A 202 -6.69 -6.10 4.57
N ARG A 203 -7.61 -6.42 5.49
CA ARG A 203 -8.83 -7.18 5.16
C ARG A 203 -9.68 -6.47 4.11
N LYS A 204 -9.86 -5.15 4.24
CA LYS A 204 -10.58 -4.34 3.25
C LYS A 204 -9.88 -4.39 1.87
N SER A 205 -8.56 -4.30 1.85
CA SER A 205 -7.76 -4.43 0.62
C SER A 205 -7.90 -5.83 0.00
N THR A 206 -7.86 -6.89 0.80
CA THR A 206 -8.06 -8.28 0.33
C THR A 206 -9.43 -8.47 -0.28
N GLU A 207 -10.49 -7.98 0.36
CA GLU A 207 -11.85 -8.06 -0.16
C GLU A 207 -11.97 -7.40 -1.53
N GLU A 208 -11.36 -6.23 -1.71
CA GLU A 208 -11.31 -5.54 -2.99
C GLU A 208 -10.58 -6.37 -4.07
N LEU A 209 -9.43 -6.95 -3.74
CA LEU A 209 -8.67 -7.81 -4.66
C LEU A 209 -9.44 -9.08 -5.04
N VAL A 210 -10.12 -9.72 -4.08
CA VAL A 210 -10.95 -10.90 -4.33
C VAL A 210 -12.14 -10.57 -5.23
N VAL A 211 -12.77 -9.41 -5.02
CA VAL A 211 -13.85 -8.93 -5.90
C VAL A 211 -13.33 -8.65 -7.31
N ALA A 212 -12.16 -8.02 -7.44
CA ALA A 212 -11.53 -7.78 -8.74
C ALA A 212 -11.20 -9.10 -9.46
N LYS A 213 -10.69 -10.10 -8.74
CA LYS A 213 -10.41 -11.43 -9.28
C LYS A 213 -11.67 -12.10 -9.82
N LYS A 214 -12.75 -12.11 -9.03
CA LYS A 214 -14.04 -12.67 -9.46
C LYS A 214 -14.59 -11.99 -10.72
N LYS A 215 -14.37 -10.69 -10.89
CA LYS A 215 -14.78 -9.97 -12.10
C LYS A 215 -14.00 -10.39 -13.34
N LEU A 216 -12.74 -10.82 -13.20
CA LEU A 216 -11.95 -11.35 -14.31
C LEU A 216 -12.37 -12.75 -14.73
N GLU A 217 -13.06 -13.50 -13.87
CA GLU A 217 -13.57 -14.85 -14.19
C GLU A 217 -14.85 -14.79 -15.04
N ILE A 218 -15.54 -13.65 -15.05
CA ILE A 218 -16.74 -13.42 -15.86
C ILE A 218 -16.29 -13.20 -17.33
N PRO A 219 -16.80 -13.99 -18.29
CA PRO A 219 -16.41 -13.93 -19.70
C PRO A 219 -16.87 -12.66 -20.42
#